data_AF-A0A1S2M267-F1
#
_entry.id   AF-A0A1S2M267-F1
#
_cell.length_a   1.000
_cell.length_b   1.000
_cell.length_c   1.000
_cell.angle_alpha   90.00
_cell.angle_beta   90.00
_cell.angle_gamma   90.00
#
_symmetry.space_group_name_H-M   'P 1'
#
loop_
_entity.id
_entity.type
_entity.pdbx_description
1 polymer ?
#
loop_
_entity_poly.entity_id
_entity_poly.type
_entity_poly.pdbx_seq_one_letter_code
_entity_poly.pdbx_strand_id
1 'polypeptide(L)'
;MFKKRRYRPRKGPLPFRYVFLISFIIFCIMSVQGLWIVEKGIRPTLLDIANTETQRIGTLAINQALHKKLIENGDIDKLIEVQQDNSGQIISVTFNPIVANRVLHESTHRVQSYLNDIALGKIRDLSIPDSIDIEHNGEPYFQDGIIHWIPLGQATNNVLLAHLGPKVPVRLTAIGDVKSQLRRNLEASGINNTTIEYLVDITVDVRIVIPFSTTTQVVETSILVGSIFVPGVVPEFFYSGSGEGGNMPMPAIVQPGDLGE
;
A
#
# COMPACT_ATOMS: atom_id res chain seq x y z
N MET A 1 -1.10 69.03 -63.23
CA MET A 1 -2.29 68.18 -63.46
C MET A 1 -2.22 66.98 -62.50
N PHE A 2 -3.05 66.96 -61.46
CA PHE A 2 -2.95 66.02 -60.33
C PHE A 2 -3.42 64.60 -60.71
N LYS A 3 -2.55 63.60 -60.51
CA LYS A 3 -2.80 62.17 -60.79
C LYS A 3 -3.68 61.60 -59.66
N LYS A 4 -4.96 61.33 -59.95
CA LYS A 4 -5.91 60.70 -59.00
C LYS A 4 -5.44 59.30 -58.60
N ARG A 5 -5.17 59.09 -57.30
CA ARG A 5 -4.94 57.77 -56.71
C ARG A 5 -6.23 56.94 -56.81
N ARG A 6 -6.17 55.76 -57.44
CA ARG A 6 -7.29 54.80 -57.51
C ARG A 6 -7.58 54.25 -56.11
N TYR A 7 -8.77 54.53 -55.60
CA TYR A 7 -9.31 53.97 -54.36
C TYR A 7 -9.57 52.47 -54.58
N ARG A 8 -8.90 51.58 -53.84
CA ARG A 8 -9.26 50.15 -53.83
C ARG A 8 -10.59 50.02 -53.08
N PRO A 9 -11.63 49.36 -53.65
CA PRO A 9 -12.86 49.15 -52.91
C PRO A 9 -12.56 48.29 -51.68
N ARG A 10 -12.91 48.80 -50.49
CA ARG A 10 -12.91 48.01 -49.26
C ARG A 10 -13.86 46.84 -49.50
N LYS A 11 -13.34 45.61 -49.43
CA LYS A 11 -14.15 44.39 -49.55
C LYS A 11 -15.26 44.47 -48.49
N GLY A 12 -16.52 44.42 -48.92
CA GLY A 12 -17.67 44.41 -48.02
C GLY A 12 -17.68 43.19 -47.10
N PRO A 13 -18.54 43.17 -46.07
CA PRO A 13 -18.65 42.04 -45.16
C PRO A 13 -18.99 40.75 -45.93
N LEU A 14 -18.47 39.61 -45.46
CA LEU A 14 -18.75 38.30 -46.04
C LEU A 14 -20.27 38.02 -46.02
N PRO A 15 -20.84 37.38 -47.05
CA PRO A 15 -22.26 37.02 -47.06
C PRO A 15 -22.61 36.09 -45.88
N PHE A 16 -23.81 36.24 -45.31
CA PHE A 16 -24.26 35.53 -44.11
C PHE A 16 -24.02 34.01 -44.13
N ARG A 17 -24.22 33.35 -45.28
CA ARG A 17 -24.02 31.91 -45.46
C ARG A 17 -22.57 31.48 -45.18
N TYR A 18 -21.60 32.29 -45.56
CA TYR A 18 -20.18 32.01 -45.31
C TYR A 18 -19.81 32.26 -43.86
N VAL A 19 -20.38 33.28 -43.22
CA VAL A 19 -20.16 33.55 -41.79
C VAL A 19 -20.68 32.38 -40.96
N PHE A 20 -21.90 31.91 -41.23
CA PHE A 20 -22.47 30.76 -40.53
C PHE A 20 -21.62 29.48 -40.69
N LEU A 21 -21.18 29.20 -41.92
CA LEU A 21 -20.34 28.03 -42.21
C LEU A 21 -18.97 28.11 -41.50
N ILE A 22 -18.33 29.29 -41.50
CA ILE A 22 -17.05 29.50 -40.80
C ILE A 22 -17.24 29.38 -39.28
N SER A 23 -18.28 29.99 -38.70
CA SER A 23 -18.59 29.86 -37.28
C SER A 23 -18.86 28.41 -36.87
N PHE A 24 -19.58 27.64 -37.70
CA PHE A 24 -19.83 26.23 -37.44
C PHE A 24 -18.54 25.41 -37.47
N ILE A 25 -17.67 25.64 -38.46
CA ILE A 25 -16.36 24.98 -38.53
C ILE A 25 -15.50 25.32 -37.31
N ILE A 26 -15.44 26.60 -36.91
CA ILE A 26 -14.72 27.04 -35.72
C ILE A 26 -15.28 26.38 -34.46
N PHE A 27 -16.60 26.31 -34.32
CA PHE A 27 -17.25 25.66 -33.18
C PHE A 27 -16.91 24.17 -33.09
N CYS A 28 -16.91 23.44 -34.21
CA CYS A 28 -16.47 22.05 -34.26
C CYS A 28 -14.99 21.91 -33.87
N ILE A 29 -14.12 22.77 -34.40
CA ILE A 29 -12.68 22.75 -34.06
C ILE A 29 -12.47 23.02 -32.57
N MET A 30 -13.14 24.03 -32.00
CA MET A 30 -13.05 24.33 -30.56
C MET A 30 -13.61 23.22 -29.70
N SER A 31 -14.72 22.59 -30.09
CA SER A 31 -15.30 21.46 -29.35
C SER A 31 -14.34 20.27 -29.32
N VAL A 32 -13.70 19.95 -30.46
CA VAL A 32 -12.71 18.87 -30.52
C VAL A 32 -11.45 19.22 -29.73
N GLN A 33 -10.94 20.44 -29.84
CA GLN A 33 -9.79 20.89 -29.05
C GLN A 33 -10.08 20.87 -27.54
N GLY A 34 -11.29 21.27 -27.14
CA GLY A 34 -11.74 21.25 -25.76
C GLY A 34 -11.75 19.83 -25.18
N LEU A 35 -12.37 18.88 -25.89
CA LEU A 35 -12.36 17.47 -25.49
C LEU A 35 -10.93 16.92 -25.37
N TRP A 36 -10.05 17.28 -26.30
CA TRP A 36 -8.66 16.82 -26.29
C TRP A 36 -7.84 17.39 -25.12
N ILE A 37 -8.05 18.67 -24.78
CA ILE A 37 -7.45 19.30 -23.59
C ILE A 37 -7.95 18.65 -22.30
N VAL A 38 -9.25 18.38 -22.21
CA VAL A 38 -9.86 17.72 -21.05
C VAL A 38 -9.28 16.33 -20.87
N GLU A 39 -9.22 15.53 -21.94
CA GLU A 39 -8.62 14.19 -21.88
C GLU A 39 -7.16 14.24 -21.40
N LYS A 40 -6.35 15.15 -21.95
CA LYS A 40 -4.92 15.23 -21.62
C LYS A 40 -4.65 15.79 -20.22
N GLY A 41 -5.51 16.67 -19.71
CA GLY A 41 -5.36 17.30 -18.39
C GLY A 41 -5.92 16.45 -17.24
N ILE A 42 -7.08 15.84 -17.44
CA ILE A 42 -7.83 15.12 -16.39
C ILE A 42 -7.38 13.66 -16.25
N ARG A 43 -7.03 12.99 -17.36
CA ARG A 43 -6.60 11.58 -17.32
C ARG A 43 -5.48 11.31 -16.30
N PRO A 44 -4.34 12.05 -16.28
CA PRO A 44 -3.23 11.71 -15.40
C PRO A 44 -3.57 11.91 -13.91
N THR A 45 -4.30 12.98 -13.57
CA THR A 45 -4.72 13.27 -12.19
C THR A 45 -5.77 12.27 -11.69
N LEU A 46 -6.73 11.89 -12.54
CA LEU A 46 -7.73 10.90 -12.18
C LEU A 46 -7.08 9.52 -11.96
N LEU A 47 -6.09 9.16 -12.78
CA LEU A 47 -5.30 7.94 -12.59
C LEU A 47 -4.51 7.97 -11.28
N ASP A 48 -3.89 9.10 -10.95
CA ASP A 48 -3.11 9.26 -9.72
C ASP A 48 -3.97 9.12 -8.45
N ILE A 49 -5.14 9.78 -8.44
CA ILE A 49 -6.13 9.63 -7.36
C ILE A 49 -6.60 8.17 -7.28
N ALA A 50 -6.92 7.56 -8.43
CA ALA A 50 -7.37 6.17 -8.46
C ALA A 50 -6.28 5.20 -7.97
N ASN A 51 -5.01 5.39 -8.32
CA ASN A 51 -3.89 4.60 -7.82
C ASN A 51 -3.74 4.72 -6.30
N THR A 52 -3.83 5.95 -5.78
CA THR A 52 -3.73 6.22 -4.34
C THR A 52 -4.87 5.56 -3.56
N GLU A 53 -6.11 5.72 -4.02
CA GLU A 53 -7.27 5.08 -3.39
C GLU A 53 -7.23 3.56 -3.50
N THR A 54 -6.72 3.03 -4.62
CA THR A 54 -6.50 1.59 -4.78
C THR A 54 -5.47 1.06 -3.79
N GLN A 55 -4.35 1.77 -3.61
CA GLN A 55 -3.33 1.39 -2.64
C GLN A 55 -3.91 1.38 -1.22
N ARG A 56 -4.65 2.43 -0.87
CA ARG A 56 -5.30 2.56 0.43
C ARG A 56 -6.29 1.42 0.68
N ILE A 57 -7.25 1.24 -0.22
CA ILE A 57 -8.31 0.23 -0.07
C ILE A 57 -7.75 -1.18 -0.15
N GLY A 58 -6.78 -1.44 -1.04
CA GLY A 58 -6.10 -2.73 -1.14
C GLY A 58 -5.37 -3.09 0.15
N THR A 59 -4.62 -2.15 0.73
CA THR A 59 -3.92 -2.35 2.01
C THR A 59 -4.91 -2.65 3.14
N LEU A 60 -6.00 -1.86 3.23
CA LEU A 60 -7.05 -2.09 4.23
C LEU A 60 -7.72 -3.45 4.04
N ALA A 61 -7.98 -3.84 2.81
CA ALA A 61 -8.61 -5.11 2.48
C ALA A 61 -7.73 -6.31 2.85
N ILE A 62 -6.42 -6.25 2.55
CA ILE A 62 -5.46 -7.29 2.92
C ILE A 62 -5.39 -7.43 4.45
N ASN A 63 -5.26 -6.31 5.17
CA ASN A 63 -5.22 -6.32 6.64
C ASN A 63 -6.51 -6.92 7.22
N GLN A 64 -7.68 -6.48 6.77
CA GLN A 64 -8.96 -6.98 7.28
C GLN A 64 -9.18 -8.47 6.98
N ALA A 65 -8.73 -8.96 5.82
CA ALA A 65 -8.85 -10.37 5.46
C ALA A 65 -8.07 -11.30 6.41
N LEU A 66 -7.02 -10.80 7.06
CA LEU A 66 -6.15 -11.59 7.93
C LEU A 66 -6.47 -11.45 9.43
N HIS A 67 -6.95 -10.29 9.87
CA HIS A 67 -7.21 -10.00 11.30
C HIS A 67 -8.27 -10.89 11.96
N LYS A 68 -9.33 -11.29 11.24
CA LYS A 68 -10.53 -11.88 11.87
C LYS A 68 -10.41 -13.37 12.24
N LYS A 69 -9.42 -14.10 11.71
CA LYS A 69 -9.43 -15.58 11.80
C LYS A 69 -8.07 -16.27 11.83
N LEU A 70 -6.96 -15.54 11.82
CA LEU A 70 -5.64 -16.11 12.11
C LEU A 70 -5.38 -16.22 13.61
N ILE A 71 -5.99 -15.34 14.42
CA ILE A 71 -5.88 -15.33 15.88
C ILE A 71 -6.72 -16.46 16.53
N GLU A 72 -7.83 -16.87 15.91
CA GLU A 72 -8.72 -17.92 16.47
C GLU A 72 -8.19 -19.36 16.30
N ASN A 73 -7.38 -19.65 15.28
CA ASN A 73 -6.98 -21.03 14.97
C ASN A 73 -5.73 -21.51 15.74
N GLY A 74 -4.99 -20.61 16.42
CA GLY A 74 -3.78 -20.97 17.18
C GLY A 74 -2.68 -21.66 16.35
N ASP A 75 -2.78 -21.62 15.02
CA ASP A 75 -1.77 -22.21 14.11
C ASP A 75 -0.50 -21.37 14.11
N ILE A 76 -0.62 -20.05 14.32
CA ILE A 76 0.53 -19.15 14.43
C ILE A 76 1.41 -19.52 15.63
N ASP A 77 0.82 -19.86 16.76
CA ASP A 77 1.55 -20.24 17.99
C ASP A 77 2.38 -21.51 17.79
N LYS A 78 2.04 -22.33 16.78
CA LYS A 78 2.73 -23.57 16.42
C LYS A 78 3.78 -23.38 15.34
N LEU A 79 4.00 -22.15 14.84
CA LEU A 79 5.06 -21.85 13.87
C LEU A 79 6.45 -22.01 14.49
N ILE A 80 6.55 -21.72 15.79
CA ILE A 80 7.79 -21.71 16.54
C ILE A 80 7.64 -22.66 17.72
N GLU A 81 8.45 -23.71 17.73
CA GLU A 81 8.54 -24.65 18.83
C GLU A 81 9.80 -24.34 19.65
N VAL A 82 9.62 -24.02 20.93
CA VAL A 82 10.71 -23.68 21.84
C VAL A 82 10.96 -24.85 22.77
N GLN A 83 12.17 -25.39 22.73
CA GLN A 83 12.60 -26.40 23.68
C GLN A 83 13.43 -25.74 24.78
N GLN A 84 13.04 -26.01 26.03
CA GLN A 84 13.71 -25.49 27.22
C GLN A 84 14.34 -26.63 28.03
N ASP A 85 15.40 -26.32 28.78
CA ASP A 85 15.96 -27.23 29.77
C ASP A 85 15.15 -27.22 31.08
N ASN A 86 15.53 -28.07 32.04
CA ASN A 86 14.89 -28.13 33.36
C ASN A 86 15.04 -26.83 34.18
N SER A 87 15.90 -25.90 33.74
CA SER A 87 16.17 -24.61 34.37
C SER A 87 15.39 -23.47 33.70
N GLY A 88 14.59 -23.76 32.65
CA GLY A 88 13.84 -22.77 31.88
C GLY A 88 14.68 -22.03 30.82
N GLN A 89 15.91 -22.44 30.55
CA GLN A 89 16.76 -21.85 29.51
C GLN A 89 16.39 -22.43 28.14
N ILE A 90 16.32 -21.58 27.12
CA ILE A 90 16.01 -22.00 25.75
C ILE A 90 17.21 -22.75 25.17
N ILE A 91 17.02 -24.04 24.87
CA ILE A 91 18.02 -24.91 24.23
C ILE A 91 17.92 -24.77 22.71
N SER A 92 16.70 -24.81 22.17
CA SER A 92 16.48 -24.73 20.73
C SER A 92 15.17 -24.03 20.39
N VAL A 93 15.19 -23.36 19.24
CA VAL A 93 14.02 -22.75 18.62
C VAL A 93 13.88 -23.39 17.25
N THR A 94 12.84 -24.21 17.07
CA THR A 94 12.57 -24.94 15.82
C THR A 94 11.40 -24.29 15.09
N PHE A 95 11.50 -24.23 13.76
CA PHE A 95 10.45 -23.70 12.90
C PHE A 95 9.66 -24.85 12.26
N ASN A 96 8.32 -24.74 12.25
CA ASN A 96 7.45 -25.74 11.64
C ASN A 96 7.03 -25.35 10.20
N PRO A 97 7.66 -25.92 9.15
CA PRO A 97 7.35 -25.55 7.77
C PRO A 97 5.96 -26.01 7.30
N ILE A 98 5.39 -27.06 7.91
CA ILE A 98 4.05 -27.57 7.55
C ILE A 98 2.99 -26.56 7.99
N VAL A 99 3.12 -26.05 9.21
CA VAL A 99 2.22 -25.01 9.74
C VAL A 99 2.41 -23.71 8.97
N ALA A 100 3.65 -23.32 8.67
CA ALA A 100 3.94 -22.12 7.89
C ALA A 100 3.31 -22.13 6.50
N ASN A 101 3.48 -23.21 5.74
CA ASN A 101 2.88 -23.33 4.41
C ASN A 101 1.35 -23.32 4.45
N ARG A 102 0.74 -23.85 5.52
CA ARG A 102 -0.71 -23.78 5.74
C ARG A 102 -1.17 -22.34 5.99
N VAL A 103 -0.45 -21.61 6.86
CA VAL A 103 -0.73 -20.19 7.13
C VAL A 103 -0.61 -19.37 5.84
N LEU A 104 0.43 -19.60 5.04
CA LEU A 104 0.59 -18.95 3.73
C LEU A 104 -0.60 -19.25 2.80
N HIS A 105 -0.96 -20.53 2.64
CA HIS A 105 -2.07 -20.92 1.76
C HIS A 105 -3.42 -20.33 2.20
N GLU A 106 -3.73 -20.40 3.49
CA GLU A 106 -4.94 -19.79 4.08
C GLU A 106 -4.95 -18.27 3.90
N SER A 107 -3.81 -17.62 4.10
CA SER A 107 -3.68 -16.17 3.93
C SER A 107 -3.92 -15.76 2.47
N THR A 108 -3.25 -16.43 1.52
CA THR A 108 -3.46 -16.24 0.08
C THR A 108 -4.92 -16.41 -0.31
N HIS A 109 -5.55 -17.52 0.09
CA HIS A 109 -6.93 -17.82 -0.27
C HIS A 109 -7.92 -16.79 0.32
N ARG A 110 -7.70 -16.35 1.56
CA ARG A 110 -8.55 -15.34 2.22
C ARG A 110 -8.44 -13.98 1.57
N VAL A 111 -7.22 -13.51 1.32
CA VAL A 111 -7.01 -12.22 0.63
C VAL A 111 -7.61 -12.27 -0.77
N GLN A 112 -7.41 -13.37 -1.51
CA GLN A 112 -7.98 -13.57 -2.84
C GLN A 112 -9.51 -13.48 -2.81
N SER A 113 -10.14 -14.21 -1.89
CA SER A 113 -11.60 -14.25 -1.75
C SER A 113 -12.16 -12.89 -1.33
N TYR A 114 -11.51 -12.22 -0.36
CA TYR A 114 -11.93 -10.92 0.14
C TYR A 114 -11.85 -9.83 -0.92
N LEU A 115 -10.74 -9.75 -1.66
CA LEU A 115 -10.58 -8.79 -2.76
C LEU A 115 -11.58 -9.06 -3.90
N ASN A 116 -11.89 -10.33 -4.19
CA ASN A 116 -12.91 -10.68 -5.17
C ASN A 116 -14.32 -10.27 -4.71
N ASP A 117 -14.64 -10.45 -3.42
CA ASP A 117 -15.92 -10.02 -2.87
C ASP A 117 -16.07 -8.48 -2.86
N ILE A 118 -14.97 -7.73 -2.66
CA ILE A 118 -14.94 -6.27 -2.84
C ILE A 118 -15.19 -5.91 -4.30
N ALA A 119 -14.49 -6.55 -5.24
CA ALA A 119 -14.63 -6.29 -6.67
C ALA A 119 -16.06 -6.59 -7.19
N LEU A 120 -16.74 -7.57 -6.59
CA LEU A 120 -18.13 -7.91 -6.89
C LEU A 120 -19.16 -7.06 -6.13
N GLY A 121 -18.73 -6.12 -5.29
CA GLY A 121 -19.62 -5.27 -4.49
C GLY A 121 -20.42 -6.03 -3.42
N LYS A 122 -19.97 -7.23 -3.01
CA LYS A 122 -20.63 -8.02 -1.96
C LYS A 122 -20.32 -7.48 -0.56
N ILE A 123 -19.15 -6.86 -0.40
CA ILE A 123 -18.72 -6.26 0.86
C ILE A 123 -19.20 -4.80 0.86
N ARG A 124 -20.20 -4.53 1.69
CA ARG A 124 -20.87 -3.21 1.77
C ARG A 124 -20.27 -2.28 2.81
N ASP A 125 -19.45 -2.81 3.71
CA ASP A 125 -18.94 -2.08 4.87
C ASP A 125 -17.51 -2.54 5.14
N LEU A 126 -16.54 -1.80 4.60
CA LEU A 126 -15.21 -1.76 5.20
C LEU A 126 -15.34 -0.78 6.37
N SER A 127 -15.95 -1.20 7.48
CA SER A 127 -15.92 -0.40 8.70
C SER A 127 -14.45 -0.28 9.09
N ILE A 128 -13.88 0.88 8.81
CA ILE A 128 -12.53 1.25 9.24
C ILE A 128 -12.57 1.15 10.77
N PRO A 129 -11.63 0.45 11.43
CA PRO A 129 -11.48 0.58 12.88
C PRO A 129 -11.42 2.08 13.23
N ASP A 130 -12.17 2.51 14.24
CA ASP A 130 -12.41 3.90 14.69
C ASP A 130 -11.17 4.75 15.05
N SER A 131 -9.98 4.44 14.53
CA SER A 131 -8.73 5.13 14.84
C SER A 131 -8.26 6.12 13.76
N ILE A 132 -9.05 6.37 12.71
CA ILE A 132 -8.75 7.42 11.72
C ILE A 132 -10.04 8.16 11.38
N ASP A 133 -10.29 9.27 12.08
CA ASP A 133 -11.36 10.22 11.80
C ASP A 133 -11.18 10.81 10.39
N ILE A 134 -11.71 10.14 9.39
CA ILE A 134 -12.02 10.76 8.11
C ILE A 134 -13.53 10.92 8.08
N GLU A 135 -13.98 12.16 8.31
CA GLU A 135 -15.38 12.56 8.08
C GLU A 135 -15.84 11.98 6.74
N HIS A 136 -16.77 11.01 6.80
CA HIS A 136 -17.39 10.51 5.61
C HIS A 136 -18.89 10.72 5.63
N ASN A 137 -19.37 11.33 4.55
CA ASN A 137 -20.75 11.77 4.34
C ASN A 137 -21.73 10.61 4.12
N GLY A 138 -21.64 9.53 4.90
CA GLY A 138 -22.66 8.48 4.99
C GLY A 138 -22.96 7.66 3.73
N GLU A 139 -22.24 7.86 2.62
CA GLU A 139 -22.47 7.11 1.39
C GLU A 139 -21.69 5.78 1.43
N PRO A 140 -22.34 4.62 1.23
CA PRO A 140 -21.65 3.34 1.22
C PRO A 140 -20.66 3.28 0.06
N TYR A 141 -19.38 3.12 0.40
CA TYR A 141 -18.23 3.16 -0.50
C TYR A 141 -18.20 2.06 -1.56
N PHE A 142 -19.08 1.06 -1.49
CA PHE A 142 -19.04 -0.11 -2.35
C PHE A 142 -20.45 -0.44 -2.88
N GLN A 143 -20.79 0.13 -4.03
CA GLN A 143 -21.93 -0.30 -4.85
C GLN A 143 -21.38 -0.83 -6.17
N ASP A 144 -21.73 -2.07 -6.53
CA ASP A 144 -21.35 -2.71 -7.81
C ASP A 144 -19.85 -2.67 -8.15
N GLY A 145 -18.98 -2.88 -7.15
CA GLY A 145 -17.51 -2.88 -7.33
C GLY A 145 -16.88 -1.50 -7.53
N ILE A 146 -17.66 -0.43 -7.41
CA ILE A 146 -17.18 0.95 -7.37
C ILE A 146 -16.62 1.21 -5.99
N ILE A 147 -15.37 1.65 -5.91
CA ILE A 147 -14.65 1.84 -4.64
C ILE A 147 -14.62 3.29 -4.17
N HIS A 148 -14.69 4.22 -5.12
CA HIS A 148 -14.54 5.63 -4.88
C HIS A 148 -15.11 6.43 -6.05
N TRP A 149 -15.67 7.59 -5.73
CA TRP A 149 -16.24 8.52 -6.70
C TRP A 149 -15.39 9.78 -6.74
N ILE A 150 -14.72 10.04 -7.86
CA ILE A 150 -13.87 11.21 -8.03
C ILE A 150 -14.69 12.31 -8.72
N PRO A 151 -14.96 13.46 -8.09
CA PRO A 151 -15.53 14.62 -8.77
C PRO A 151 -14.62 15.06 -9.92
N LEU A 152 -15.19 15.34 -11.08
CA LEU A 152 -14.41 15.75 -12.26
C LEU A 152 -13.56 17.00 -11.97
N GLY A 153 -14.09 17.92 -11.18
CA GLY A 153 -13.38 19.12 -10.78
C GLY A 153 -12.13 18.87 -9.92
N GLN A 154 -12.10 17.81 -9.12
CA GLN A 154 -10.90 17.38 -8.38
C GLN A 154 -9.77 17.02 -9.35
N ALA A 155 -10.11 16.36 -10.45
CA ALA A 155 -9.16 15.98 -11.47
C ALA A 155 -8.71 17.14 -12.38
N THR A 156 -9.34 18.32 -12.30
CA THR A 156 -8.85 19.53 -13.00
C THR A 156 -7.64 20.18 -12.34
N ASN A 157 -7.20 19.69 -11.17
CA ASN A 157 -6.13 20.26 -10.36
C ASN A 157 -6.35 21.75 -10.02
N ASN A 158 -7.62 22.16 -9.93
CA ASN A 158 -8.02 23.50 -9.54
C ASN A 158 -8.75 23.44 -8.21
N VAL A 159 -8.18 24.08 -7.20
CA VAL A 159 -8.72 24.13 -5.82
C VAL A 159 -10.15 24.65 -5.80
N LEU A 160 -10.50 25.63 -6.63
CA LEU A 160 -11.84 26.23 -6.66
C LEU A 160 -12.90 25.28 -7.25
N LEU A 161 -12.47 24.37 -8.11
CA LEU A 161 -13.37 23.43 -8.78
C LEU A 161 -13.31 22.05 -8.14
N ALA A 162 -12.47 21.82 -7.12
CA ALA A 162 -12.16 20.48 -6.61
C ALA A 162 -13.40 19.64 -6.23
N HIS A 163 -14.46 20.28 -5.73
CA HIS A 163 -15.69 19.59 -5.33
C HIS A 163 -16.84 19.73 -6.33
N LEU A 164 -16.59 20.32 -7.50
CA LEU A 164 -17.62 20.59 -8.51
C LEU A 164 -17.58 19.56 -9.66
N GLY A 165 -18.71 19.44 -10.35
CA GLY A 165 -18.85 18.64 -11.56
C GLY A 165 -19.38 17.21 -11.33
N PRO A 166 -19.56 16.45 -12.42
CA PRO A 166 -20.06 15.08 -12.35
C PRO A 166 -19.03 14.15 -11.67
N LYS A 167 -19.52 13.14 -10.94
CA LYS A 167 -18.68 12.15 -10.26
C LYS A 167 -18.31 11.02 -11.23
N VAL A 168 -17.04 10.67 -11.28
CA VAL A 168 -16.48 9.57 -12.08
C VAL A 168 -16.24 8.36 -11.17
N PRO A 169 -16.83 7.19 -11.46
CA PRO A 169 -16.63 6.00 -10.65
C PRO A 169 -15.25 5.38 -10.92
N VAL A 170 -14.57 4.97 -9.85
CA VAL A 170 -13.39 4.12 -9.91
C VAL A 170 -13.80 2.71 -9.51
N ARG A 171 -13.52 1.73 -10.36
CA ARG A 171 -13.79 0.31 -10.09
C ARG A 171 -12.49 -0.44 -9.91
N LEU A 172 -12.45 -1.34 -8.94
CA LEU A 172 -11.35 -2.27 -8.79
C LEU A 172 -11.72 -3.63 -9.36
N THR A 173 -10.73 -4.31 -9.91
CA THR A 173 -10.83 -5.72 -10.24
C THR A 173 -9.48 -6.36 -9.92
N ALA A 174 -9.42 -7.29 -8.98
CA ALA A 174 -8.18 -8.03 -8.73
C ALA A 174 -7.82 -8.85 -9.98
N ILE A 175 -6.56 -8.79 -10.43
CA ILE A 175 -6.07 -9.60 -11.56
C ILE A 175 -5.03 -10.57 -10.99
N GLY A 176 -5.34 -11.85 -11.01
CA GLY A 176 -4.33 -12.88 -10.78
C GLY A 176 -4.21 -13.36 -9.33
N ASP A 177 -3.18 -14.17 -9.12
CA ASP A 177 -2.96 -14.91 -7.89
C ASP A 177 -2.30 -14.03 -6.84
N VAL A 178 -2.88 -14.02 -5.63
CA VAL A 178 -2.27 -13.39 -4.46
C VAL A 178 -0.99 -14.15 -4.11
N LYS A 179 0.15 -13.46 -4.15
CA LYS A 179 1.43 -14.04 -3.73
C LYS A 179 1.66 -13.74 -2.25
N SER A 180 1.86 -14.79 -1.47
CA SER A 180 2.29 -14.67 -0.08
C SER A 180 3.64 -15.35 0.11
N GLN A 181 4.54 -14.71 0.84
CA GLN A 181 5.80 -15.30 1.26
C GLN A 181 6.02 -15.07 2.75
N LEU A 182 6.69 -16.00 3.41
CA LEU A 182 7.12 -15.83 4.79
C LEU A 182 8.54 -15.29 4.81
N ARG A 183 8.73 -14.14 5.43
CA ARG A 183 10.02 -13.50 5.66
C ARG A 183 10.37 -13.60 7.14
N ARG A 184 11.60 -14.00 7.43
CA ARG A 184 12.17 -14.01 8.79
C ARG A 184 13.08 -12.80 8.97
N ASN A 185 12.81 -11.98 9.97
CA ASN A 185 13.71 -10.91 10.43
C ASN A 185 14.42 -11.36 11.71
N LEU A 186 15.70 -11.01 11.85
CA LEU A 186 16.52 -11.33 13.02
C LEU A 186 17.11 -10.03 13.56
N GLU A 187 16.70 -9.63 14.75
CA GLU A 187 17.23 -8.43 15.42
C GLU A 187 18.02 -8.83 16.66
N ALA A 188 19.33 -8.65 16.61
CA ALA A 188 20.19 -8.83 17.77
C ALA A 188 20.09 -7.58 18.67
N SER A 189 19.67 -7.76 19.92
CA SER A 189 19.52 -6.68 20.91
C SER A 189 20.38 -6.94 22.15
N GLY A 190 21.28 -6.00 22.45
CA GLY A 190 22.17 -6.10 23.63
C GLY A 190 23.32 -7.09 23.48
N ILE A 191 23.81 -7.62 24.61
CA ILE A 191 25.08 -8.37 24.65
C ILE A 191 24.95 -9.79 24.07
N ASN A 192 23.75 -10.40 24.04
CA ASN A 192 23.51 -11.69 23.37
C ASN A 192 22.01 -12.00 23.06
N ASN A 193 21.09 -11.04 23.15
CA ASN A 193 19.68 -11.37 22.89
C ASN A 193 19.35 -11.28 21.41
N THR A 194 18.45 -12.14 20.93
CA THR A 194 17.98 -12.15 19.54
C THR A 194 16.47 -12.20 19.50
N THR A 195 15.85 -11.23 18.85
CA THR A 195 14.43 -11.29 18.48
C THR A 195 14.32 -11.88 17.08
N ILE A 196 13.49 -12.91 16.93
CA ILE A 196 13.16 -13.52 15.64
C ILE A 196 11.73 -13.16 15.32
N GLU A 197 11.53 -12.42 14.24
CA GLU A 197 10.21 -12.04 13.76
C GLU A 197 9.88 -12.78 12.47
N TYR A 198 8.63 -13.21 12.35
CA TYR A 198 8.08 -13.84 11.17
C TYR A 198 7.01 -12.93 10.60
N LEU A 199 7.27 -12.40 9.40
CA LEU A 199 6.37 -11.54 8.66
C LEU A 199 5.84 -12.29 7.45
N VAL A 200 4.54 -12.16 7.19
CA VAL A 200 3.95 -12.59 5.92
C VAL A 200 3.89 -11.37 5.00
N ASP A 201 4.65 -11.40 3.92
CA ASP A 201 4.59 -10.39 2.88
C ASP A 201 3.58 -10.84 1.81
N ILE A 202 2.66 -9.95 1.48
CA ILE A 202 1.56 -10.20 0.55
C ILE A 202 1.65 -9.19 -0.58
N THR A 203 1.68 -9.70 -1.81
CA THR A 203 1.73 -8.91 -3.03
C THR A 203 0.53 -9.26 -3.89
N VAL A 204 -0.25 -8.25 -4.28
CA VAL A 204 -1.44 -8.42 -5.13
C VAL A 204 -1.46 -7.44 -6.28
N ASP A 205 -1.77 -7.94 -7.47
CA ASP A 205 -1.96 -7.12 -8.66
C ASP A 205 -3.45 -6.71 -8.78
N VAL A 206 -3.73 -5.41 -8.67
CA VAL A 206 -5.10 -4.87 -8.72
C VAL A 206 -5.30 -4.05 -9.99
N ARG A 207 -6.28 -4.42 -10.82
CA ARG A 207 -6.73 -3.59 -11.95
C ARG A 207 -7.58 -2.44 -11.43
N ILE A 208 -7.28 -1.27 -11.92
CA ILE A 208 -8.06 -0.06 -11.75
C ILE A 208 -8.74 0.22 -13.07
N VAL A 209 -10.08 0.24 -13.05
CA VAL A 209 -10.91 0.50 -14.22
C VAL A 209 -11.62 1.82 -14.03
N ILE A 210 -11.27 2.80 -14.89
CA ILE A 210 -11.92 4.11 -14.99
C ILE A 210 -12.46 4.27 -16.43
N PRO A 211 -13.46 5.13 -16.69
CA PRO A 211 -14.14 5.19 -18.00
C PRO A 211 -13.24 5.44 -19.22
N PHE A 212 -12.03 6.00 -19.04
CA PHE A 212 -11.13 6.41 -20.12
C PHE A 212 -9.74 5.76 -20.08
N SER A 213 -9.49 4.85 -19.13
CA SER A 213 -8.22 4.14 -18.98
C SER A 213 -8.35 2.91 -18.07
N THR A 214 -7.43 1.97 -18.20
CA THR A 214 -7.32 0.84 -17.29
C THR A 214 -5.86 0.59 -17.02
N THR A 215 -5.48 0.50 -15.75
CA THR A 215 -4.10 0.26 -15.33
C THR A 215 -4.05 -0.82 -14.25
N THR A 216 -2.91 -1.47 -14.10
CA THR A 216 -2.66 -2.41 -13.00
C THR A 216 -1.75 -1.74 -11.99
N GLN A 217 -2.11 -1.84 -10.71
CA GLN A 217 -1.34 -1.35 -9.58
C GLN A 217 -1.00 -2.52 -8.66
N VAL A 218 0.27 -2.61 -8.25
CA VAL A 218 0.71 -3.61 -7.27
C VAL A 218 0.48 -3.06 -5.87
N VAL A 219 -0.22 -3.82 -5.04
CA VAL A 219 -0.44 -3.54 -3.62
C VAL A 219 0.37 -4.53 -2.80
N GLU A 220 1.25 -4.01 -1.96
CA GLU A 220 2.12 -4.79 -1.08
C GLU A 220 1.80 -4.47 0.38
N THR A 221 1.75 -5.50 1.21
CA THR A 221 1.51 -5.35 2.65
C THR A 221 2.26 -6.43 3.41
N SER A 222 2.92 -6.05 4.50
CA SER A 222 3.62 -6.97 5.41
C SER A 222 2.92 -7.02 6.75
N ILE A 223 2.67 -8.23 7.24
CA ILE A 223 1.98 -8.44 8.53
C ILE A 223 2.87 -9.30 9.42
N LEU A 224 3.15 -8.82 10.64
CA LEU A 224 3.83 -9.60 11.66
C LEU A 224 2.89 -10.72 12.11
N VAL A 225 3.26 -11.97 11.83
CA VAL A 225 2.48 -13.12 12.25
C VAL A 225 3.01 -13.74 13.53
N GLY A 226 4.31 -13.64 13.83
CA GLY A 226 4.85 -14.17 15.08
C GLY A 226 6.19 -13.53 15.42
N SER A 227 6.50 -13.47 16.72
CA SER A 227 7.78 -13.00 17.23
C SER A 227 8.19 -13.82 18.44
N ILE A 228 9.47 -14.17 18.52
CA ILE A 228 10.06 -14.81 19.70
C ILE A 228 11.31 -14.05 20.12
N PHE A 229 11.43 -13.82 21.42
CA PHE A 229 12.62 -13.30 22.05
C PHE A 229 13.46 -14.45 22.59
N VAL A 230 14.70 -14.55 22.11
CA VAL A 230 15.70 -15.52 22.56
C VAL A 230 16.73 -14.76 23.40
N PRO A 231 16.66 -14.83 24.74
CA PRO A 231 17.68 -14.27 25.59
C PRO A 231 18.97 -15.09 25.46
N GLY A 232 20.09 -14.41 25.31
CA GLY A 232 21.39 -15.07 25.30
C GLY A 232 22.07 -14.96 26.66
N VAL A 233 22.92 -15.95 26.96
CA VAL A 233 23.69 -15.94 28.20
C VAL A 233 24.71 -14.81 28.15
N VAL A 234 24.66 -13.88 29.10
CA VAL A 234 25.68 -12.83 29.21
C VAL A 234 26.94 -13.48 29.80
N PRO A 235 28.11 -13.40 29.13
CA PRO A 235 29.34 -13.96 29.66
C PRO A 235 29.73 -13.24 30.95
N GLU A 236 30.20 -13.98 31.97
CA GLU A 236 30.69 -13.38 33.22
C GLU A 236 31.90 -12.46 33.02
N PHE A 237 32.59 -12.57 31.88
CA PHE A 237 33.74 -11.75 31.51
C PHE A 237 33.58 -11.16 30.11
N PHE A 238 33.66 -9.83 29.99
CA PHE A 238 33.69 -9.09 28.72
C PHE A 238 35.06 -8.40 28.58
N TYR A 239 35.93 -8.90 27.71
CA TYR A 239 37.22 -8.26 27.40
C TYR A 239 37.11 -7.42 26.13
N SER A 240 37.07 -6.09 26.26
CA SER A 240 37.21 -5.16 25.14
C SER A 240 38.61 -4.52 25.20
N GLY A 241 39.62 -5.21 24.68
CA GLY A 241 40.99 -4.70 24.63
C GLY A 241 41.64 -4.97 23.28
N SER A 242 41.60 -3.98 22.38
CA SER A 242 42.44 -3.92 21.19
C SER A 242 43.84 -3.44 21.61
N GLY A 243 44.71 -4.35 22.01
CA GLY A 243 46.08 -4.02 22.40
C GLY A 243 47.01 -5.19 22.13
N GLU A 244 47.88 -5.02 21.15
CA GLU A 244 48.93 -5.97 20.82
C GLU A 244 49.93 -6.02 21.99
N GLY A 245 49.91 -7.12 22.76
CA GLY A 245 50.82 -7.37 23.88
C GLY A 245 50.28 -6.94 25.25
N GLY A 246 49.54 -7.83 25.91
CA GLY A 246 49.10 -7.64 27.30
C GLY A 246 48.89 -8.95 28.02
N ASN A 247 49.85 -9.33 28.85
CA ASN A 247 49.81 -10.47 29.76
C ASN A 247 48.49 -10.52 30.56
N MET A 248 47.77 -11.65 30.52
CA MET A 248 46.55 -11.85 31.31
C MET A 248 46.88 -11.71 32.81
N PRO A 249 46.19 -10.86 33.59
CA PRO A 249 46.14 -11.09 35.03
C PRO A 249 45.30 -12.36 35.25
N MET A 250 45.91 -13.40 35.80
CA MET A 250 45.16 -14.56 36.27
C MET A 250 44.16 -14.09 37.34
N PRO A 251 42.93 -14.63 37.35
CA PRO A 251 41.96 -14.30 38.38
C PRO A 251 42.59 -14.51 39.76
N ALA A 252 42.38 -13.55 40.66
CA ALA A 252 42.90 -13.62 42.01
C ALA A 252 42.29 -14.84 42.71
N ILE A 253 43.11 -15.88 42.89
CA ILE A 253 42.77 -17.01 43.75
C ILE A 253 42.90 -16.49 45.17
N VAL A 254 41.77 -16.14 45.79
CA VAL A 254 41.71 -15.79 47.21
C VAL A 254 42.11 -17.04 47.99
N GLN A 255 43.26 -17.01 48.65
CA GLN A 255 43.68 -18.13 49.47
C GLN A 255 42.87 -18.13 50.78
N PRO A 256 42.64 -19.29 51.42
CA PRO A 256 41.88 -19.36 52.66
C PRO A 256 42.41 -18.48 53.82
N GLY A 257 43.64 -17.98 53.72
CA GLY A 257 44.25 -17.04 54.68
C GLY A 257 44.03 -15.55 54.39
N ASP A 258 43.43 -15.19 53.24
CA ASP A 258 43.13 -13.80 52.86
C ASP A 258 41.75 -13.34 53.37
N LEU A 259 40.94 -14.27 53.86
CA LEU A 259 39.73 -13.99 54.62
C LEU A 259 40.12 -13.88 56.09
N GLY A 260 40.43 -12.66 56.54
CA GLY A 260 40.70 -12.39 57.95
C GLY A 260 39.53 -12.83 58.84
N GLU A 261 39.84 -13.44 59.99
CA GLU A 261 38.95 -13.49 61.15
C GLU A 261 38.58 -12.07 61.63
#